data_AF-R6WCH4-F1
#
_entry.id   AF-R6WCH4-F1
#
_cell.length_a   1.000
_cell.length_b   1.000
_cell.length_c   1.000
_cell.angle_alpha   90.00
_cell.angle_beta   90.00
_cell.angle_gamma   90.00
#
_symmetry.space_group_name_H-M   'P 1'
#
loop_
_entity.id
_entity.type
_entity.pdbx_description
1 polymer ?
#
loop_
_entity_poly.entity_id
_entity_poly.type
_entity_poly.pdbx_seq_one_letter_code
_entity_poly.pdbx_strand_id
1 'polypeptide(L)'
;MLFAPVKALKPIRVQGSFVDTTEVTAVCTFVRNAAKATYDEEVIKQIEAEAKLCGLKPSQRAKEEAAAAGGGEEKEDPLFLDAIGVAFEFETMSTSLLQRRLSVGYSRAQKMIDMMEARGYVGKFDTQTKKRKIVITFEEYQQLRLNKESAE
;
A
#
# COMPACT_ATOMS: atom_id res chain seq x y z
N MET A 1 24.98 33.48 -0.75
CA MET A 1 25.78 32.48 -0.01
C MET A 1 26.38 31.48 -1.02
N LEU A 2 27.56 30.89 -0.78
CA LEU A 2 28.07 29.78 -1.59
C LEU A 2 27.85 28.47 -0.82
N PHE A 3 27.18 27.50 -1.43
CA PHE A 3 26.87 26.19 -0.86
C PHE A 3 27.63 25.10 -1.61
N ALA A 4 28.28 24.20 -0.89
CA ALA A 4 29.04 23.09 -1.47
C ALA A 4 28.39 21.75 -1.09
N PRO A 5 27.50 21.19 -1.92
CA PRO A 5 26.90 19.89 -1.65
C PRO A 5 27.91 18.75 -1.83
N VAL A 6 27.65 17.65 -1.13
CA VAL A 6 28.45 16.42 -1.25
C VAL A 6 28.42 15.96 -2.72
N LYS A 7 29.59 15.78 -3.33
CA LYS A 7 29.83 15.44 -4.76
C LYS A 7 29.86 16.60 -5.77
N ALA A 8 29.73 17.86 -5.36
CA ALA A 8 29.96 18.97 -6.29
C ALA A 8 31.45 19.31 -6.43
N LEU A 9 31.92 19.49 -7.66
CA LEU A 9 33.29 19.91 -7.98
C LEU A 9 33.57 21.39 -7.65
N LYS A 10 32.52 22.23 -7.60
CA LYS A 10 32.61 23.65 -7.29
C LYS A 10 31.41 24.10 -6.46
N PRO A 11 31.58 25.04 -5.51
CA PRO A 11 30.47 25.61 -4.74
C PRO A 11 29.46 26.31 -5.66
N ILE A 12 28.18 26.18 -5.33
CA ILE A 12 27.05 26.75 -6.05
C ILE A 12 26.60 28.02 -5.33
N ARG A 13 26.25 29.07 -6.07
CA ARG A 13 25.68 30.28 -5.49
C ARG A 13 24.21 30.06 -5.17
N VAL A 14 23.86 30.19 -3.88
CA VAL A 14 22.49 30.12 -3.38
C VAL A 14 21.97 31.54 -3.16
N GLN A 15 20.77 31.78 -3.69
CA GLN A 15 19.97 32.98 -3.48
C GLN A 15 18.95 32.68 -2.38
N GLY A 16 18.96 33.48 -1.32
CA GLY A 16 18.08 33.30 -0.16
C GLY A 16 18.60 34.05 1.05
N SER A 17 17.70 34.27 2.01
CA SER A 17 18.02 34.84 3.31
C SER A 17 18.90 33.87 4.09
N PHE A 18 20.01 34.34 4.63
CA PHE A 18 20.74 33.58 5.64
C PHE A 18 19.98 33.73 6.95
N VAL A 19 19.55 32.60 7.52
CA VAL A 19 18.88 32.55 8.82
C VAL A 19 19.79 31.77 9.75
N ASP A 20 20.14 32.40 10.87
CA ASP A 20 20.96 31.75 11.88
C ASP A 20 20.12 30.82 12.78
N THR A 21 20.77 29.84 13.40
CA THR A 21 20.13 28.88 14.30
C THR A 21 19.45 29.59 15.47
N THR A 22 20.02 30.70 15.92
CA THR A 22 19.45 31.56 16.98
C THR A 22 18.08 32.12 16.58
N GLU A 23 17.96 32.66 15.36
CA GLU A 23 16.73 33.23 14.82
C GLU A 23 15.65 32.16 14.64
N VAL A 24 16.01 30.99 14.10
CA VAL A 24 15.09 29.85 13.98
C VAL A 24 14.54 29.44 15.35
N THR A 25 15.42 29.34 16.35
CA THR A 25 15.04 28.94 17.71
C THR A 25 14.10 29.97 18.36
N ALA A 26 14.37 31.26 18.15
CA ALA A 26 13.53 32.34 18.66
C ALA A 26 12.11 32.28 18.06
N VAL A 27 11.99 32.10 16.74
CA VAL A 27 10.69 31.96 16.06
C VAL A 27 9.95 30.70 16.53
N CYS A 28 10.62 29.55 16.60
CA CYS A 28 10.03 28.32 17.11
C CYS A 28 9.51 28.47 18.55
N THR A 29 10.27 29.19 19.40
CA THR A 29 9.88 29.44 20.79
C THR A 29 8.66 30.35 20.87
N PHE A 30 8.63 31.42 20.07
CA PHE A 30 7.48 32.31 19.97
C PHE A 30 6.20 31.55 19.58
N VAL A 31 6.27 30.72 18.53
CA VAL A 31 5.13 29.92 18.07
C VAL A 31 4.68 28.90 19.13
N ARG A 32 5.64 28.25 19.81
CA ARG A 32 5.33 27.30 20.89
C ARG A 32 4.63 27.95 22.07
N ASN A 33 4.97 29.20 22.39
CA ASN A 33 4.34 29.93 23.49
C ASN A 33 2.95 30.48 23.11
N ALA A 34 2.70 30.70 21.82
CA ALA A 34 1.42 31.23 21.32
C ALA A 34 0.28 30.21 21.39
N ALA A 35 0.57 28.90 21.38
CA ALA A 35 -0.46 27.86 21.41
C ALA A 35 -0.04 26.64 22.26
N LYS A 36 -0.98 26.11 23.04
CA LYS A 36 -0.78 24.83 23.73
C LYS A 36 -0.94 23.70 22.72
N ALA A 37 0.02 22.79 22.68
CA ALA A 37 -0.07 21.61 21.86
C ALA A 37 -1.19 20.70 22.38
N THR A 38 -2.14 20.39 21.51
CA THR A 38 -3.17 19.38 21.76
C THR A 38 -2.73 18.13 21.02
N TYR A 39 -2.42 17.07 21.77
CA TYR A 39 -2.03 15.80 21.20
C TYR A 39 -3.19 14.83 21.32
N ASP A 40 -3.42 14.08 20.24
CA ASP A 40 -4.37 12.98 20.26
C ASP A 40 -3.70 11.76 20.90
N GLU A 41 -4.28 11.28 22.00
CA GLU A 41 -3.78 10.14 22.74
C GLU A 41 -3.83 8.83 21.92
N GLU A 42 -4.76 8.71 20.98
CA GLU A 42 -4.85 7.53 20.11
C GLU A 42 -3.66 7.48 19.15
N VAL A 43 -3.29 8.63 18.59
CA VAL A 43 -2.14 8.76 17.68
C VAL A 43 -0.83 8.53 18.43
N ILE A 44 -0.70 9.04 19.67
CA ILE A 44 0.47 8.77 20.50
C ILE A 44 0.60 7.26 20.78
N LYS A 45 -0.49 6.60 21.17
CA LYS A 45 -0.50 5.15 21.44
C LYS A 45 -0.11 4.34 20.20
N GLN A 46 -0.54 4.74 19.00
CA GLN A 46 -0.15 4.10 17.74
C GLN A 46 1.33 4.28 17.45
N ILE A 47 1.86 5.50 17.58
CA ILE A 47 3.29 5.78 17.37
C ILE A 47 4.15 5.00 18.37
N GLU A 48 3.74 4.90 19.64
CA GLU A 48 4.45 4.12 20.64
C GLU A 48 4.38 2.61 20.38
N ALA A 49 3.25 2.10 19.89
CA ALA A 49 3.11 0.70 19.48
C ALA A 49 4.02 0.36 18.30
N GLU A 50 4.10 1.25 17.29
CA GLU A 50 5.01 1.10 16.15
C GLU A 50 6.48 1.26 16.57
N ALA A 51 6.79 2.18 17.48
CA ALA A 51 8.14 2.39 18.00
C ALA A 51 8.64 1.17 18.82
N LYS A 52 7.76 0.51 19.58
CA LYS A 52 8.07 -0.75 20.29
C LYS A 52 8.36 -1.91 19.32
N LEU A 53 7.79 -1.86 18.12
CA LEU A 53 8.11 -2.78 17.03
C LEU A 53 9.50 -2.49 16.41
N CYS A 54 10.00 -1.27 16.56
CA CYS A 54 11.23 -0.79 15.95
C CYS A 54 12.46 -1.20 16.79
N GLY A 55 12.95 -2.42 16.56
CA GLY A 55 14.15 -2.98 17.22
C GLY A 55 14.29 -4.47 17.00
N LEU A 56 13.16 -5.17 16.89
CA LEU A 56 13.07 -6.46 16.21
C LEU A 56 13.02 -6.16 14.72
N LYS A 57 14.16 -5.95 14.06
CA LYS A 57 14.17 -5.74 12.61
C LYS A 57 13.42 -6.90 11.94
N PRO A 58 12.22 -6.69 11.39
CA PRO A 58 11.80 -7.60 10.38
C PRO A 58 12.71 -7.29 9.19
N SER A 59 13.47 -8.29 8.74
CA SER A 59 14.00 -8.24 7.37
C SER A 59 12.89 -7.77 6.43
N GLN A 60 13.22 -7.17 5.29
CA GLN A 60 12.24 -6.59 4.34
C GLN A 60 11.05 -7.53 3.98
N ARG A 61 11.16 -8.82 4.30
CA ARG A 61 10.09 -9.83 4.37
C ARG A 61 8.91 -9.52 5.32
N ALA A 62 9.09 -8.90 6.48
CA ALA A 62 7.98 -8.69 7.42
C ALA A 62 7.31 -7.32 7.33
N LYS A 63 7.74 -6.43 6.41
CA LYS A 63 6.88 -5.34 5.93
C LYS A 63 5.77 -5.86 5.01
N GLU A 64 6.00 -6.99 4.34
CA GLU A 64 4.96 -7.72 3.61
C GLU A 64 4.03 -8.47 4.58
N GLU A 65 4.54 -8.99 5.70
CA GLU A 65 3.73 -9.64 6.75
C GLU A 65 3.00 -8.65 7.67
N ALA A 66 3.49 -7.42 7.91
CA ALA A 66 2.74 -6.42 8.68
C ALA A 66 1.54 -5.83 7.91
N ALA A 67 1.60 -5.86 6.56
CA ALA A 67 0.42 -5.67 5.71
C ALA A 67 -0.48 -6.93 5.62
N ALA A 68 -0.08 -8.02 6.28
CA ALA A 68 -0.84 -9.26 6.48
C ALA A 68 -1.27 -9.48 7.95
N ALA A 69 -0.76 -8.68 8.89
CA ALA A 69 -1.08 -8.72 10.32
C ALA A 69 -1.93 -7.52 10.78
N GLY A 70 -2.63 -6.88 9.83
CA GLY A 70 -3.86 -6.18 10.15
C GLY A 70 -4.91 -7.21 10.50
N GLY A 71 -5.03 -7.55 11.78
CA GLY A 71 -6.15 -8.31 12.35
C GLY A 71 -7.47 -7.53 12.32
N GLY A 72 -7.77 -6.90 11.18
CA GLY A 72 -9.12 -6.58 10.78
C GLY A 72 -9.48 -7.60 9.72
N GLU A 73 -10.66 -8.19 9.83
CA GLU A 73 -11.32 -9.01 8.81
C GLU A 73 -10.76 -8.69 7.42
N GLU A 74 -10.30 -9.70 6.67
CA GLU A 74 -9.92 -9.56 5.27
C GLU A 74 -11.08 -8.92 4.52
N LYS A 75 -11.15 -7.58 4.51
CA LYS A 75 -12.10 -6.84 3.71
C LYS A 75 -11.68 -7.17 2.31
N GLU A 76 -12.42 -8.09 1.72
CA GLU A 76 -12.31 -8.42 0.32
C GLU A 76 -12.19 -7.13 -0.46
N ASP A 77 -11.21 -7.10 -1.34
CA ASP A 77 -11.01 -5.94 -2.19
C ASP A 77 -12.35 -5.60 -2.89
N PRO A 78 -12.81 -4.34 -2.87
CA PRO A 78 -14.06 -3.97 -3.53
C PRO A 78 -14.09 -4.39 -5.00
N LEU A 79 -12.94 -4.40 -5.67
CA LEU A 79 -12.79 -4.78 -7.07
C LEU A 79 -12.54 -6.29 -7.29
N PHE A 80 -12.63 -7.11 -6.23
CA PHE A 80 -12.33 -8.54 -6.31
C PHE A 80 -13.29 -9.29 -7.23
N LEU A 81 -14.60 -9.01 -7.15
CA LEU A 81 -15.59 -9.62 -8.05
C LEU A 81 -15.39 -9.16 -9.49
N ASP A 82 -15.12 -7.87 -9.70
CA ASP A 82 -14.84 -7.32 -11.02
C ASP A 82 -13.62 -7.99 -11.66
N ALA A 83 -12.60 -8.29 -10.85
CA ALA A 83 -11.42 -9.02 -11.31
C ALA A 83 -11.75 -10.45 -11.79
N ILE A 84 -12.73 -11.13 -11.18
CA ILE A 84 -13.22 -12.42 -11.65
C ILE A 84 -13.99 -12.25 -12.97
N GLY A 85 -14.83 -11.21 -13.09
CA GLY A 85 -15.53 -10.91 -14.35
C GLY A 85 -14.57 -10.68 -15.52
N VAL A 86 -13.50 -9.93 -15.28
CA VAL A 86 -12.41 -9.72 -16.24
C VAL A 86 -11.71 -11.04 -16.60
N ALA A 87 -11.59 -11.97 -15.66
CA ALA A 87 -11.02 -13.30 -15.90
C ALA A 87 -11.83 -14.11 -16.91
N PHE A 88 -13.16 -14.05 -16.82
CA PHE A 88 -14.06 -14.73 -17.75
C PHE A 88 -14.01 -14.10 -19.14
N GLU A 89 -13.94 -12.78 -19.23
CA GLU A 89 -13.89 -12.07 -20.51
C GLU A 89 -12.65 -12.44 -21.35
N PHE A 90 -11.50 -12.66 -20.70
CA PHE A 90 -10.23 -12.95 -21.37
C PHE A 90 -9.79 -14.41 -21.29
N GLU A 91 -10.60 -15.29 -20.69
CA GLU A 91 -10.33 -16.71 -20.39
C GLU A 91 -8.97 -16.98 -19.70
N THR A 92 -8.30 -15.93 -19.24
CA THR A 92 -6.93 -15.93 -18.75
C THR A 92 -6.77 -14.86 -17.70
N MET A 93 -5.91 -15.12 -16.73
CA MET A 93 -5.64 -14.18 -15.65
C MET A 93 -4.15 -13.93 -15.49
N SER A 94 -3.76 -12.65 -15.43
CA SER A 94 -2.40 -12.24 -15.08
C SER A 94 -2.41 -10.90 -14.35
N THR A 95 -1.36 -10.63 -13.57
CA THR A 95 -1.19 -9.36 -12.83
C THR A 95 -1.31 -8.17 -13.78
N SER A 96 -0.59 -8.22 -14.90
CA SER A 96 -0.60 -7.16 -15.93
C SER A 96 -1.97 -6.91 -16.55
N LEU A 97 -2.84 -7.93 -16.61
CA LEU A 97 -4.18 -7.82 -17.17
C LEU A 97 -5.09 -7.05 -16.21
N LEU A 98 -5.07 -7.42 -14.92
CA LEU A 98 -5.83 -6.71 -13.89
C LEU A 98 -5.36 -5.27 -13.70
N GLN A 99 -4.05 -5.01 -13.75
CA GLN A 99 -3.51 -3.64 -13.67
C GLN A 99 -4.09 -2.71 -14.74
N ARG A 100 -4.23 -3.20 -15.98
CA ARG A 100 -4.76 -2.39 -17.09
C ARG A 100 -6.28 -2.27 -17.06
N ARG A 101 -6.99 -3.34 -16.70
CA ARG A 101 -8.45 -3.39 -16.75
C ARG A 101 -9.14 -2.71 -15.56
N LEU A 102 -8.54 -2.81 -14.38
CA LEU A 102 -9.11 -2.26 -13.14
C LEU A 102 -8.33 -1.04 -12.63
N SER A 103 -7.33 -0.58 -13.38
CA SER A 103 -6.45 0.55 -13.00
C SER A 103 -5.84 0.40 -11.59
N VAL A 104 -5.49 -0.84 -11.20
CA VAL A 104 -4.90 -1.16 -9.89
C VAL A 104 -3.37 -1.27 -9.94
N GLY A 105 -2.71 -1.00 -8.81
CA GLY A 105 -1.27 -1.20 -8.65
C GLY A 105 -0.85 -2.68 -8.67
N TYR A 106 0.44 -2.94 -8.93
CA TYR A 106 0.99 -4.31 -9.05
C TYR A 106 0.73 -5.17 -7.82
N SER A 107 1.04 -4.65 -6.62
CA SER A 107 0.89 -5.35 -5.35
C SER A 107 -0.57 -5.70 -5.05
N ARG A 108 -1.51 -4.81 -5.39
CA ARG A 108 -2.94 -5.03 -5.23
C ARG A 108 -3.44 -6.12 -6.19
N ALA A 109 -3.06 -6.04 -7.46
CA ALA A 109 -3.39 -7.06 -8.47
C ALA A 109 -2.84 -8.44 -8.10
N GLN A 110 -1.62 -8.50 -7.55
CA GLN A 110 -1.02 -9.75 -7.09
C GLN A 110 -1.80 -10.35 -5.91
N LYS A 111 -2.12 -9.55 -4.89
CA LYS A 111 -2.96 -9.98 -3.76
C LYS A 111 -4.32 -10.52 -4.21
N MET A 112 -4.99 -9.85 -5.16
CA MET A 112 -6.25 -10.35 -5.73
C MET A 112 -6.09 -11.73 -6.37
N ILE A 113 -5.03 -11.91 -7.16
CA ILE A 113 -4.75 -13.19 -7.84
C ILE A 113 -4.43 -14.30 -6.82
N ASP A 114 -3.64 -13.99 -5.80
CA ASP A 114 -3.29 -14.95 -4.76
C ASP A 114 -4.52 -15.35 -3.92
N MET A 115 -5.41 -14.40 -3.62
CA MET A 115 -6.72 -14.68 -2.99
C MET A 115 -7.62 -15.56 -3.89
N MET A 116 -7.64 -15.31 -5.20
CA MET A 116 -8.40 -16.14 -6.15
C MET A 116 -7.85 -17.56 -6.27
N GLU A 117 -6.52 -17.73 -6.19
CA GLU A 117 -5.89 -19.05 -6.13
C GLU A 117 -6.22 -19.76 -4.81
N ALA A 118 -6.12 -19.06 -3.68
CA ALA A 118 -6.43 -19.62 -2.35
C ALA A 118 -7.89 -20.11 -2.24
N ARG A 119 -8.82 -19.40 -2.90
CA ARG A 119 -10.24 -19.77 -2.97
C ARG A 119 -10.57 -20.78 -4.08
N GLY A 120 -9.60 -21.17 -4.89
CA GLY A 120 -9.77 -22.15 -5.97
C GLY A 120 -10.48 -21.61 -7.22
N TYR A 121 -10.66 -20.30 -7.36
CA TYR A 121 -11.25 -19.70 -8.56
C TYR A 121 -10.33 -19.75 -9.77
N VAL A 122 -9.02 -19.73 -9.49
CA VAL A 122 -7.96 -19.65 -10.49
C VAL A 122 -6.96 -20.77 -10.24
N GLY A 123 -6.49 -21.39 -11.33
CA GLY A 123 -5.53 -22.48 -11.28
C GLY A 123 -4.12 -22.04 -10.85
N LYS A 124 -3.28 -23.05 -10.65
CA LYS A 124 -1.86 -22.87 -10.27
C LYS A 124 -1.13 -21.97 -11.27
N PHE A 125 -0.12 -21.27 -10.77
CA PHE A 125 0.77 -20.45 -11.58
C PHE A 125 1.49 -21.28 -12.64
N ASP A 126 1.32 -20.91 -13.92
CA ASP A 126 2.11 -21.45 -15.02
C ASP A 126 3.40 -20.64 -15.19
N THR A 127 4.53 -21.30 -14.93
CA THR A 127 5.88 -20.70 -15.01
C THR A 127 6.25 -20.23 -16.42
N GLN A 128 5.68 -20.81 -17.48
CA GLN A 128 6.03 -20.44 -18.86
C GLN A 128 5.27 -19.21 -19.34
N THR A 129 3.96 -19.18 -19.13
CA THR A 129 3.11 -18.10 -19.67
C THR A 129 2.89 -16.96 -18.67
N LYS A 130 3.21 -17.17 -17.38
CA LYS A 130 2.86 -16.29 -16.26
C LYS A 130 1.36 -15.98 -16.19
N LYS A 131 0.53 -16.79 -16.85
CA LYS A 131 -0.92 -16.70 -16.89
C LYS A 131 -1.50 -17.83 -16.07
N ARG A 132 -2.68 -17.60 -15.51
CA ARG A 132 -3.45 -18.60 -14.80
C ARG A 132 -4.76 -18.84 -15.54
N LYS A 133 -5.24 -20.09 -15.52
CA LYS A 133 -6.53 -20.47 -16.08
C LYS A 133 -7.61 -20.29 -15.04
N ILE A 134 -8.80 -19.87 -15.48
CA ILE A 134 -9.97 -19.85 -14.62
C ILE A 134 -10.53 -21.27 -14.47
N VAL A 135 -10.96 -21.63 -13.26
CA VAL A 135 -11.44 -22.98 -12.94
C VAL A 135 -12.94 -22.99 -12.62
N ILE A 136 -13.47 -21.88 -12.12
CA ILE A 136 -14.91 -21.74 -11.83
C ILE A 136 -15.76 -21.61 -13.09
N THR A 137 -17.01 -22.03 -12.94
CA THR A 137 -18.05 -21.87 -13.95
C THR A 137 -18.68 -20.48 -13.88
N PHE A 138 -19.31 -20.07 -14.98
CA PHE A 138 -20.01 -18.78 -15.05
C PHE A 138 -21.19 -18.71 -14.06
N GLU A 139 -21.87 -19.84 -13.81
CA GLU A 139 -22.97 -19.91 -12.84
C GLU A 139 -22.51 -19.68 -11.40
N GLU A 140 -21.38 -20.28 -11.00
CA GLU A 140 -20.78 -20.06 -9.68
C GLU A 140 -20.38 -18.59 -9.47
N TYR A 141 -19.84 -17.94 -10.50
CA TYR A 141 -19.54 -16.51 -10.46
C TYR A 141 -20.79 -15.64 -10.25
N GLN A 142 -21.88 -15.96 -10.95
CA GLN A 142 -23.15 -15.24 -10.77
C GLN A 142 -23.69 -15.39 -9.34
N GLN A 143 -23.61 -16.59 -8.77
CA GLN A 143 -24.00 -16.82 -7.37
C GLN A 143 -23.14 -16.03 -6.38
N LEU A 144 -21.82 -15.99 -6.59
CA LEU A 144 -20.92 -15.18 -5.76
C LEU A 144 -21.25 -13.70 -5.80
N ARG A 145 -21.61 -13.19 -6.98
CA ARG A 145 -22.02 -11.80 -7.16
C ARG A 145 -23.34 -11.49 -6.44
N LEU A 146 -24.34 -12.34 -6.62
CA LEU A 146 -25.65 -12.22 -5.96
C LEU A 146 -25.53 -12.26 -4.43
N ASN A 147 -24.70 -13.16 -3.90
CA ASN A 147 -24.47 -13.27 -2.46
C ASN A 147 -23.81 -12.02 -1.87
N LYS A 148 -22.94 -11.34 -2.63
CA LYS A 148 -22.30 -10.09 -2.20
C LYS A 148 -23.26 -8.90 -2.25
N GLU A 149 -24.06 -8.79 -3.32
CA GLU A 149 -25.12 -7.77 -3.44
C GLU A 149 -26.22 -7.94 -2.36
N SER A 150 -26.40 -9.15 -1.81
CA SER A 150 -27.34 -9.42 -0.71
C SER A 150 -26.75 -9.18 0.68
N ALA A 151 -25.43 -9.03 0.80
CA ALA A 151 -24.71 -8.85 2.05
C ALA A 151 -24.32 -7.39 2.33
N GLU A 152 -24.38 -6.52 1.32
CA GLU A 152 -24.26 -5.06 1.41
C GLU A 152 -25.63 -4.40 1.68
#